data_AF-A0A455U0V6-F1
#
_entry.id   AF-A0A455U0V6-F1
#
_cell.length_a   1.000
_cell.length_b   1.000
_cell.length_c   1.000
_cell.angle_alpha   90.00
_cell.angle_beta   90.00
_cell.angle_gamma   90.00
#
_symmetry.space_group_name_H-M   'P 1'
#
loop_
_entity.id
_entity.type
_entity.pdbx_description
1 polymer ?
#
loop_
_entity_poly.entity_id
_entity_poly.type
_entity_poly.pdbx_seq_one_letter_code
_entity_poly.pdbx_strand_id
1 'polypeptide(L)'
;MGFPTLFPVISPAGTSGIAEAGWGGFAIAACLMALMYLVLVLSLAEMSAAIPAAGGGYSFARQAMGPAGGYLTGLAVLIEYALAPAAIVIFIGAAVESLLGINGPLVYLISTRCLSAFT
;
A
#
# COMPACT_ATOMS: atom_id res chain seq x y z
N MET A 1 -35.73 -0.19 -8.21
CA MET A 1 -35.26 -0.85 -9.46
C MET A 1 -34.24 0.03 -10.22
N GLY A 2 -33.20 0.54 -9.56
CA GLY A 2 -32.29 1.50 -10.23
C GLY A 2 -30.91 1.64 -9.62
N PHE A 3 -30.45 0.61 -8.89
CA PHE A 3 -29.12 0.59 -8.27
C PHE A 3 -28.28 -0.66 -8.62
N PRO A 4 -28.85 -1.85 -8.93
CA PRO A 4 -28.01 -3.02 -9.24
C PRO A 4 -27.58 -3.15 -10.72
N THR A 5 -28.11 -2.35 -11.65
CA THR A 5 -27.83 -2.49 -13.10
C THR A 5 -26.88 -1.44 -13.68
N LEU A 6 -26.50 -0.42 -12.91
CA LEU A 6 -25.53 0.62 -13.34
C LEU A 6 -24.08 0.29 -12.94
N PHE A 7 -23.93 -0.64 -11.99
CA PHE A 7 -22.64 -1.12 -11.50
C PHE A 7 -21.75 -1.84 -12.53
N PRO A 8 -22.27 -2.68 -13.46
CA PRO A 8 -21.42 -3.36 -14.42
C PRO A 8 -20.91 -2.45 -15.56
N VAL A 9 -21.44 -1.23 -15.71
CA VAL A 9 -21.04 -0.31 -16.79
C VAL A 9 -19.90 0.64 -16.37
N ILE A 10 -19.67 0.83 -15.06
CA ILE A 10 -18.68 1.80 -14.54
C ILE A 10 -17.43 1.14 -13.92
N SER A 11 -17.26 -0.18 -14.03
CA SER A 11 -16.12 -0.85 -13.38
C SER A 11 -15.55 -2.02 -14.19
N PRO A 12 -14.58 -1.73 -15.08
CA PRO A 12 -13.59 -2.73 -15.47
C PRO A 12 -12.62 -3.09 -14.33
N ALA A 13 -12.58 -2.32 -13.22
CA ALA A 13 -11.67 -2.57 -12.08
C ALA A 13 -12.09 -1.94 -10.72
N GLY A 14 -13.38 -1.76 -10.43
CA GLY A 14 -13.85 -1.19 -9.16
C GLY A 14 -14.93 -2.06 -8.53
N THR A 15 -14.70 -2.58 -7.32
CA THR A 15 -15.61 -3.35 -6.44
C THR A 15 -15.35 -4.85 -6.24
N SER A 16 -14.38 -5.49 -6.89
CA SER A 16 -14.20 -6.95 -6.70
C SER A 16 -13.97 -7.32 -5.23
N GLY A 17 -13.19 -6.53 -4.49
CA GLY A 17 -12.94 -6.77 -3.06
C GLY A 17 -14.16 -6.58 -2.15
N ILE A 18 -15.03 -5.61 -2.42
CA ILE A 18 -16.26 -5.39 -1.63
C ILE A 18 -17.41 -6.31 -2.08
N ALA A 19 -17.41 -6.76 -3.33
CA ALA A 19 -18.32 -7.80 -3.82
C ALA A 19 -17.99 -9.17 -3.18
N GLU A 20 -16.71 -9.47 -2.98
CA GLU A 20 -16.24 -10.73 -2.37
C GLU A 20 -16.29 -10.72 -0.84
N ALA A 21 -15.79 -9.65 -0.18
CA ALA A 21 -15.68 -9.58 1.28
C ALA A 21 -16.90 -8.94 1.98
N GLY A 22 -17.78 -8.28 1.23
CA GLY A 22 -18.93 -7.55 1.77
C GLY A 22 -18.55 -6.32 2.61
N TRP A 23 -19.54 -5.49 2.91
CA TRP A 23 -19.36 -4.29 3.74
C TRP A 23 -18.92 -4.59 5.18
N GLY A 24 -19.41 -5.71 5.73
CA GLY A 24 -19.01 -6.16 7.07
C GLY A 24 -17.54 -6.60 7.14
N GLY A 25 -17.05 -7.31 6.12
CA GLY A 25 -15.65 -7.73 6.05
C GLY A 25 -14.70 -6.55 5.94
N PHE A 26 -15.06 -5.53 5.15
CA PHE A 26 -14.27 -4.29 5.04
C PHE A 26 -14.21 -3.51 6.35
N ALA A 27 -15.32 -3.39 7.08
CA ALA A 27 -15.36 -2.71 8.37
C ALA A 27 -14.48 -3.40 9.43
N ILE A 28 -14.50 -4.73 9.48
CA ILE A 28 -13.65 -5.51 10.38
C ILE A 28 -12.17 -5.36 10.01
N ALA A 29 -11.84 -5.46 8.73
CA ALA A 29 -10.46 -5.27 8.24
C ALA A 29 -9.94 -3.86 8.58
N ALA A 30 -10.75 -2.82 8.41
CA ALA A 30 -10.40 -1.45 8.75
C ALA A 30 -10.13 -1.28 10.25
N CYS A 31 -10.99 -1.82 11.11
CA CYS A 31 -10.80 -1.76 12.56
C CYS A 31 -9.55 -2.53 13.02
N LEU A 32 -9.30 -3.71 12.44
CA LEU A 32 -8.13 -4.52 12.76
C LEU A 32 -6.82 -3.81 12.37
N MET A 33 -6.78 -3.26 11.14
CA MET A 33 -5.65 -2.46 10.67
C MET A 33 -5.42 -1.22 11.53
N ALA A 34 -6.49 -0.51 11.91
CA ALA A 34 -6.39 0.67 12.77
C ALA A 34 -5.82 0.34 14.15
N LEU A 35 -6.28 -0.75 14.79
CA LEU A 35 -5.75 -1.20 16.08
C LEU A 35 -4.27 -1.58 15.97
N MET A 36 -3.92 -2.37 14.95
CA MET A 36 -2.54 -2.78 14.69
C MET A 36 -1.63 -1.56 14.52
N TYR A 37 -2.06 -0.57 13.74
CA TYR A 37 -1.28 0.64 13.49
C TYR A 37 -1.13 1.51 14.73
N LEU A 38 -2.17 1.62 15.56
CA LEU A 38 -2.13 2.39 16.81
C LEU A 38 -1.09 1.82 17.77
N VAL A 39 -1.10 0.50 18.01
CA VAL A 39 -0.12 -0.15 18.88
C VAL A 39 1.29 -0.04 18.32
N LEU A 40 1.44 -0.18 16.99
CA LEU A 40 2.73 -0.03 16.31
C LEU A 40 3.31 1.39 16.47
N VAL A 41 2.49 2.43 16.29
CA VAL A 41 2.94 3.83 16.42
C VAL A 41 3.37 4.15 17.85
N LEU A 42 2.62 3.67 18.86
CA LEU A 42 3.02 3.85 20.27
C LEU A 42 4.34 3.12 20.58
N SER A 43 4.53 1.90 20.09
CA SER A 43 5.79 1.18 20.25
C SER A 43 6.97 1.90 19.60
N LEU A 44 6.77 2.47 18.40
CA LEU A 44 7.81 3.24 17.72
C LEU A 44 8.12 4.57 18.42
N ALA A 45 7.11 5.21 19.04
CA ALA A 45 7.31 6.43 19.81
C ALA A 45 8.23 6.22 21.02
N GLU A 46 8.00 5.15 21.80
CA GLU A 46 8.85 4.77 22.93
C GLU A 46 10.29 4.45 22.49
N MET A 47 10.43 3.69 21.40
CA MET A 47 11.76 3.38 20.84
C MET A 47 12.47 4.62 20.29
N SER A 48 11.75 5.54 19.66
CA SER A 48 12.32 6.79 19.12
C SER A 48 12.77 7.76 20.22
N ALA A 49 12.14 7.73 21.40
CA ALA A 49 12.57 8.53 22.55
C ALA A 49 13.83 7.92 23.22
N ALA A 50 13.90 6.59 23.30
CA ALA A 50 15.03 5.88 23.91
C ALA A 50 16.29 5.89 23.02
N ILE A 51 16.12 5.90 21.69
CA ILE A 51 17.19 5.79 20.72
C ILE A 51 17.09 6.97 19.72
N PRO A 52 17.81 8.07 19.95
CA PRO A 52 17.87 9.19 19.01
C PRO A 52 18.85 8.85 17.87
N ALA A 53 18.56 7.81 17.09
CA ALA A 53 19.34 7.41 15.93
C ALA A 53 18.58 7.72 14.63
N ALA A 54 19.14 8.58 13.79
CA ALA A 54 18.64 8.84 12.44
C ALA A 54 18.87 7.60 11.55
N GLY A 55 17.87 6.72 11.42
CA GLY A 55 18.04 5.47 10.67
C GLY A 55 16.77 4.70 10.23
N GLY A 56 15.57 5.28 10.40
CA GLY A 56 14.31 4.65 9.98
C GLY A 56 13.97 3.35 10.73
N GLY A 57 12.92 2.62 10.31
CA GLY A 57 12.48 1.38 10.98
C GLY A 57 13.54 0.27 11.05
N TYR A 58 14.49 0.26 10.11
CA TYR A 58 15.62 -0.65 10.09
C TYR A 58 16.54 -0.50 11.31
N SER A 59 16.83 0.73 11.75
CA SER A 59 17.73 0.95 12.88
C SER A 59 17.13 0.49 14.21
N PHE A 60 15.81 0.64 14.36
CA PHE A 60 15.07 0.09 15.49
C PHE A 60 15.06 -1.44 15.47
N ALA A 61 14.80 -2.05 14.30
CA ALA A 61 14.83 -3.51 14.14
C ALA A 61 16.22 -4.11 14.45
N ARG A 62 17.30 -3.43 14.02
CA ARG A 62 18.68 -3.86 14.32
C ARG A 62 19.01 -3.79 15.81
N GLN A 63 18.48 -2.79 16.51
CA GLN A 63 18.73 -2.61 17.94
C GLN A 63 17.88 -3.54 18.80
N ALA A 64 16.64 -3.82 18.39
CA ALA A 64 15.74 -4.70 19.14
C ALA A 64 15.99 -6.20 18.88
N MET A 65 16.29 -6.59 17.64
CA MET A 65 16.38 -8.00 17.22
C MET A 65 17.79 -8.44 16.79
N GLY A 66 18.79 -7.55 16.91
CA GLY A 66 20.16 -7.79 16.49
C GLY A 66 20.41 -7.66 14.98
N PRO A 67 21.63 -7.98 14.49
CA PRO A 67 22.05 -7.72 13.12
C PRO A 67 21.18 -8.41 12.04
N ALA A 68 20.75 -9.65 12.31
CA ALA A 68 19.92 -10.41 11.39
C ALA A 68 18.51 -9.83 11.25
N GLY A 69 17.90 -9.41 12.37
CA GLY A 69 16.57 -8.77 12.37
C GLY A 69 16.58 -7.46 11.60
N GLY A 70 17.62 -6.64 11.77
CA GLY A 70 17.83 -5.45 10.94
C GLY A 70 17.90 -5.79 9.45
N TYR A 71 18.76 -6.72 9.05
CA TYR A 71 18.93 -7.09 7.63
C TYR A 71 17.61 -7.57 6.99
N LEU A 72 16.85 -8.41 7.68
CA LEU A 72 15.56 -8.91 7.19
C LEU A 72 14.53 -7.78 7.04
N THR A 73 14.43 -6.87 8.01
CA THR A 73 13.53 -5.72 7.91
C THR A 73 13.93 -4.79 6.77
N GLY A 74 15.23 -4.57 6.55
CA GLY A 74 15.73 -3.81 5.41
C GLY A 74 15.37 -4.45 4.07
N LEU A 75 15.55 -5.78 3.94
CA LEU A 75 15.14 -6.52 2.75
C LEU A 75 13.63 -6.47 2.51
N ALA A 76 12.83 -6.64 3.56
CA ALA A 76 11.37 -6.58 3.45
C ALA A 76 10.91 -5.21 2.94
N VAL A 77 11.49 -4.12 3.45
CA VAL A 77 11.19 -2.77 2.98
C VAL A 77 11.61 -2.58 1.52
N LEU A 78 12.77 -3.08 1.09
CA LEU A 78 13.19 -2.99 -0.31
C LEU A 78 12.23 -3.73 -1.26
N ILE A 79 11.75 -4.91 -0.84
CA ILE A 79 10.78 -5.70 -1.62
C ILE A 79 9.43 -4.98 -1.69
N GLU A 80 8.93 -4.49 -0.56
CA GLU A 80 7.69 -3.71 -0.48
C GLU A 80 7.77 -2.47 -1.38
N TYR A 81 8.89 -1.76 -1.34
CA TYR A 81 9.11 -0.57 -2.13
C TYR A 81 9.22 -0.82 -3.64
N ALA A 82 9.47 -2.06 -4.06
CA ALA A 82 9.38 -2.46 -5.46
C ALA A 82 7.94 -2.86 -5.85
N LEU A 83 7.22 -3.55 -4.95
CA LEU A 83 5.89 -4.10 -5.21
C LEU A 83 4.78 -3.05 -5.13
N ALA A 84 4.81 -2.18 -4.13
CA ALA A 84 3.82 -1.12 -3.92
C ALA A 84 3.68 -0.20 -5.16
N PRO A 85 4.76 0.38 -5.72
CA PRO A 85 4.64 1.22 -6.91
C PRO A 85 4.23 0.41 -8.15
N ALA A 86 4.67 -0.84 -8.29
CA ALA A 86 4.24 -1.69 -9.39
C ALA A 86 2.72 -1.91 -9.36
N ALA A 87 2.15 -2.20 -8.19
CA ALA A 87 0.71 -2.35 -8.00
C ALA A 87 -0.05 -1.05 -8.34
N ILE A 88 0.42 0.09 -7.82
CA ILE A 88 -0.18 1.41 -8.07
C ILE A 88 -0.24 1.73 -9.57
N VAL A 89 0.87 1.52 -10.28
CA VAL A 89 0.99 1.79 -11.73
C VAL A 89 0.03 0.92 -12.55
N ILE A 90 -0.17 -0.34 -12.16
CA ILE A 90 -1.15 -1.25 -12.79
C ILE A 90 -2.58 -0.74 -12.56
N PHE A 91 -2.93 -0.36 -11.34
CA PHE A 91 -4.25 0.20 -11.02
C PHE A 91 -4.52 1.51 -11.77
N ILE A 92 -3.53 2.40 -11.87
CA ILE A 92 -3.64 3.64 -12.65
C ILE A 92 -3.86 3.33 -14.13
N GLY A 93 -3.11 2.38 -14.70
CA GLY A 93 -3.30 1.98 -16.10
C GLY A 93 -4.69 1.42 -16.38
N ALA A 94 -5.26 0.65 -15.45
CA ALA A 94 -6.64 0.16 -15.55
C ALA A 94 -7.67 1.29 -15.42
N ALA A 95 -7.43 2.26 -14.53
CA ALA A 95 -8.30 3.43 -14.38
C ALA A 95 -8.28 4.32 -15.63
N VAL A 96 -7.10 4.57 -16.21
CA VAL A 96 -6.94 5.38 -17.43
C VAL A 96 -7.58 4.70 -18.64
N GLU A 97 -7.44 3.38 -18.77
CA GLU A 97 -8.12 2.62 -19.82
C GLU A 97 -9.64 2.76 -19.72
N SER A 98 -10.20 2.66 -18.51
CA SER A 98 -11.64 2.82 -18.29
C SER A 98 -12.16 4.23 -18.57
N LEU A 99 -11.32 5.26 -18.46
CA LEU A 99 -11.73 6.66 -18.59
C LEU A 99 -11.47 7.23 -19.99
N LEU A 100 -10.33 6.89 -20.59
CA LEU A 100 -9.84 7.48 -21.84
C LEU A 100 -9.70 6.45 -22.97
N GLY A 101 -9.81 5.14 -22.70
CA GLY A 101 -9.59 4.08 -23.69
C GLY A 101 -8.16 4.04 -24.21
N ILE A 102 -7.21 4.57 -23.43
CA ILE A 102 -5.79 4.63 -23.76
C ILE A 102 -5.02 3.81 -22.71
N ASN A 103 -4.55 2.64 -23.12
CA ASN A 103 -3.60 1.84 -22.37
C ASN A 103 -2.35 1.61 -23.22
N GLY A 104 -1.18 1.86 -22.65
CA GLY A 104 0.06 1.62 -23.36
C GLY A 104 1.32 1.88 -22.53
N PRO A 105 2.50 1.51 -23.06
CA PRO A 105 3.78 1.65 -22.36
C PRO A 105 4.07 3.07 -21.90
N LEU A 106 3.57 4.07 -22.63
CA LEU A 106 3.75 5.49 -22.32
C LEU A 106 3.05 5.91 -21.02
N VAL A 107 1.84 5.38 -20.76
CA VAL A 107 1.08 5.65 -19.53
C VAL A 107 1.81 5.05 -18.32
N TYR A 108 2.27 3.81 -18.44
CA TYR A 108 3.05 3.15 -17.39
C TYR A 108 4.38 3.86 -17.14
N LEU A 109 5.12 4.26 -18.18
CA LEU A 109 6.39 4.98 -18.05
C LEU A 109 6.23 6.35 -17.39
N ILE A 110 5.20 7.13 -17.75
CA ILE A 110 4.92 8.43 -17.11
C ILE A 110 4.53 8.22 -15.65
N SER A 111 3.67 7.24 -15.36
CA SER A 111 3.23 6.95 -14.00
C SER A 111 4.40 6.51 -13.11
N THR A 112 5.24 5.59 -13.57
CA THR A 112 6.44 5.15 -12.83
C THR A 112 7.45 6.29 -12.65
N ARG A 113 7.66 7.14 -13.66
CA ARG A 113 8.54 8.34 -13.55
C ARG A 113 8.04 9.32 -12.49
N CYS A 114 6.73 9.60 -12.48
CA CYS A 114 6.12 10.48 -11.50
C CYS A 114 6.21 9.90 -10.09
N LEU A 115 5.99 8.59 -9.94
CA LEU A 115 6.07 7.89 -8.67
C LEU A 115 7.51 7.84 -8.13
N SER A 116 8.50 7.66 -9.00
CA SER A 116 9.93 7.72 -8.65
C SER A 116 10.41 9.11 -8.22
N ALA A 117 9.66 10.17 -8.53
CA ALA A 117 9.99 11.54 -8.09
C ALA A 117 9.47 11.85 -6.68
N PHE A 118 8.60 11.00 -6.12
CA PHE A 118 8.00 11.16 -4.80
C PHE A 118 8.71 10.32 -3.72
N THR A 119 9.56 9.41 -4.16
CA THR A 119 10.31 8.42 -3.39
C THR A 119 11.73 8.89 -3.13
#